data_AF-A0A0N0SIC3-F1
#
_entry.id   AF-A0A0N0SIC3-F1
#
_cell.length_a   1.000
_cell.length_b   1.000
_cell.length_c   1.000
_cell.angle_alpha   90.00
_cell.angle_beta   90.00
_cell.angle_gamma   90.00
#
_symmetry.space_group_name_H-M   'P 1'
#
loop_
_entity.id
_entity.type
_entity.pdbx_description
1 polymer ?
#
loop_
_entity_poly.entity_id
_entity_poly.type
_entity_poly.pdbx_seq_one_letter_code
_entity_poly.pdbx_strand_id
1 'polypeptide(L)'
;MVLDRADSKTMGQGVLALIEAASKEPRLRRLYPFTSHWTLWFSSRTSPPFNVGVPAVEPLADGRFRVRGPRMTNVIGETDTAEAAIALVVAQLPPD
;
A
#
# COMPACT_ATOMS: atom_id res chain seq x y z
N MET A 1 17.37 1.74 10.83
CA MET A 1 16.48 2.30 11.87
C MET A 1 15.83 1.11 12.56
N VAL A 2 16.13 0.88 13.84
CA VAL A 2 15.45 -0.17 14.61
C VAL A 2 14.15 0.46 15.11
N LEU A 3 13.02 -0.06 14.64
CA LEU A 3 11.70 0.35 15.13
C LEU A 3 11.51 -0.21 16.55
N ASP A 4 10.88 0.54 17.45
CA ASP A 4 10.47 -0.04 18.72
C ASP A 4 9.40 -1.12 18.50
N ARG A 5 9.20 -1.99 19.50
CA ARG A 5 8.17 -3.03 19.48
C ARG A 5 6.77 -2.46 19.28
N ALA A 6 6.47 -1.31 19.88
CA ALA A 6 5.18 -0.65 19.71
C ALA A 6 4.99 -0.18 18.25
N ASP A 7 5.98 0.51 17.69
CA ASP A 7 5.96 0.97 16.29
C ASP A 7 5.80 -0.19 15.31
N SER A 8 6.53 -1.28 15.53
CA SER A 8 6.45 -2.50 14.70
C SER A 8 5.04 -3.12 14.74
N LYS A 9 4.38 -3.10 15.91
CA LYS A 9 3.00 -3.58 16.05
C LYS A 9 2.03 -2.66 15.29
N THR A 10 2.15 -1.34 15.46
CA THR A 10 1.30 -0.37 14.77
C THR A 10 1.42 -0.50 13.26
N MET A 11 2.64 -0.58 12.74
CA MET A 11 2.88 -0.78 11.31
C MET A 11 2.31 -2.11 10.81
N GLY A 12 2.44 -3.19 11.59
CA GLY A 12 1.85 -4.49 11.23
C GLY A 12 0.32 -4.48 11.20
N GLN A 13 -0.33 -3.79 12.13
CA GLN A 13 -1.78 -3.59 12.09
C GLN A 13 -2.18 -2.74 10.88
N GLY A 14 -1.39 -1.73 10.55
CA GLY A 14 -1.57 -0.93 9.34
C GLY A 14 -1.49 -1.75 8.05
N VAL A 15 -0.54 -2.69 7.94
CA VAL A 15 -0.47 -3.61 6.79
C VAL A 15 -1.75 -4.44 6.65
N LEU A 16 -2.26 -5.00 7.76
CA LEU A 16 -3.49 -5.79 7.74
C LEU A 16 -4.69 -4.95 7.29
N ALA A 17 -4.82 -3.72 7.79
CA ALA A 17 -5.87 -2.79 7.39
C ALA A 17 -5.80 -2.46 5.89
N LEU A 18 -4.59 -2.25 5.34
CA LEU A 18 -4.39 -2.01 3.92
C LEU A 18 -4.80 -3.21 3.06
N ILE A 19 -4.42 -4.43 3.48
CA ILE A 19 -4.82 -5.66 2.77
C ILE A 19 -6.35 -5.81 2.78
N GLU A 20 -6.99 -5.57 3.92
CA GLU A 20 -8.44 -5.64 4.05
C GLU A 20 -9.13 -4.60 3.15
N ALA A 21 -8.70 -3.33 3.21
CA ALA A 21 -9.24 -2.26 2.38
C ALA A 21 -9.05 -2.55 0.87
N ALA A 22 -7.85 -2.99 0.47
CA ALA A 22 -7.57 -3.36 -0.92
C ALA A 22 -8.42 -4.53 -1.41
N SER A 23 -8.72 -5.50 -0.54
CA SER A 23 -9.55 -6.67 -0.89
C SER A 23 -10.98 -6.30 -1.27
N LYS A 24 -11.49 -5.17 -0.75
CA LYS A 24 -12.85 -4.65 -1.02
C LYS A 24 -12.96 -3.95 -2.37
N GLU A 25 -11.83 -3.59 -3.01
CA GLU A 25 -11.80 -2.86 -4.27
C GLU A 25 -11.67 -3.81 -5.49
N PRO A 26 -12.71 -3.94 -6.34
CA PRO A 26 -12.68 -4.83 -7.50
C PRO A 26 -11.54 -4.55 -8.49
N ARG A 27 -11.17 -3.30 -8.72
CA ARG A 27 -10.11 -2.95 -9.70
C ARG A 27 -8.73 -3.42 -9.22
N LEU A 28 -8.48 -3.37 -7.92
CA LEU A 28 -7.23 -3.86 -7.32
C LEU A 28 -7.16 -5.38 -7.25
N ARG A 29 -8.29 -6.08 -7.16
CA ARG A 29 -8.33 -7.55 -7.23
C ARG A 29 -7.83 -8.13 -8.57
N ARG A 30 -7.70 -7.30 -9.61
CA ARG A 30 -7.09 -7.68 -10.89
C ARG A 30 -5.55 -7.70 -10.83
N LEU A 31 -4.96 -7.13 -9.78
CA LEU A 31 -3.53 -7.10 -9.55
C LEU A 31 -3.15 -8.09 -8.44
N TYR A 32 -1.90 -8.53 -8.44
CA TYR A 32 -1.34 -9.36 -7.38
C TYR A 32 -0.85 -8.47 -6.22
N PRO A 33 -1.48 -8.52 -5.04
CA PRO A 33 -1.00 -7.79 -3.86
C PRO A 33 0.19 -8.51 -3.24
N PHE A 34 1.22 -7.77 -2.83
CA PHE A 34 2.33 -8.31 -2.05
C PHE A 34 2.90 -7.26 -1.10
N THR A 35 3.58 -7.72 -0.05
CA THR A 35 4.17 -6.83 0.96
C THR A 35 5.69 -6.91 0.97
N SER A 36 6.37 -5.78 1.13
CA SER A 36 7.82 -5.68 1.34
C SER A 36 8.12 -4.49 2.24
N HIS A 37 8.92 -4.68 3.30
CA HIS A 37 9.27 -3.62 4.27
C HIS A 37 8.05 -2.85 4.82
N TRP A 38 6.98 -3.56 5.18
CA TRP A 38 5.69 -3.00 5.61
C TRP A 38 4.88 -2.28 4.53
N THR A 39 5.42 -2.09 3.33
CA THR A 39 4.70 -1.47 2.23
C THR A 39 3.82 -2.50 1.52
N LEU A 40 2.56 -2.14 1.25
CA LEU A 40 1.68 -2.89 0.36
C LEU A 40 1.88 -2.41 -1.09
N TRP A 41 2.16 -3.37 -1.96
CA TRP A 41 2.40 -3.19 -3.39
C TRP A 41 1.39 -3.98 -4.22
N PHE A 42 1.24 -3.58 -5.48
CA PHE A 42 0.44 -4.30 -6.47
C PHE A 42 1.25 -4.55 -7.73
N SER A 43 1.19 -5.78 -8.24
CA SER A 43 1.92 -6.22 -9.42
C SER A 43 0.97 -6.77 -10.47
N SER A 44 1.27 -6.55 -11.75
CA SER A 44 0.55 -7.23 -12.85
C SER A 44 1.00 -8.69 -13.04
N ARG A 45 2.02 -9.13 -12.29
CA ARG A 45 2.58 -10.50 -12.29
C ARG A 45 2.45 -11.11 -10.90
N THR A 46 2.15 -12.40 -10.86
CA THR A 46 2.01 -13.17 -9.61
C THR A 46 3.32 -13.78 -9.12
N SER A 47 4.42 -13.63 -9.87
CA SER A 47 5.75 -14.13 -9.51
C SER A 47 6.87 -13.14 -9.90
N PRO A 48 8.06 -13.25 -9.29
CA PRO A 48 9.21 -12.44 -9.65
C PRO A 48 9.67 -12.64 -11.12
N PRO A 49 10.17 -11.60 -11.80
CA PRO A 49 10.25 -10.22 -11.32
C PRO A 49 8.88 -9.54 -11.36
N PHE A 50 8.48 -8.93 -10.25
CA PHE A 50 7.22 -8.21 -10.11
C PHE A 50 7.19 -6.99 -11.03
N ASN A 51 6.00 -6.68 -11.57
CA ASN A 51 5.78 -5.54 -12.44
C ASN A 51 4.88 -4.52 -11.74
N VAL A 52 5.48 -3.52 -11.09
CA VAL A 52 4.77 -2.50 -10.31
C VAL A 52 4.60 -1.23 -11.17
N GLY A 53 3.37 -1.00 -11.62
CA GLY A 53 3.00 0.20 -12.39
C GLY A 53 2.12 1.19 -11.63
N VAL A 54 1.71 0.88 -10.41
CA VAL A 54 0.73 1.65 -9.63
C VAL A 54 1.31 2.05 -8.27
N PRO A 55 0.74 3.06 -7.59
CA PRO A 55 1.21 3.48 -6.29
C PRO A 55 1.24 2.35 -5.24
N ALA A 56 2.13 2.49 -4.27
CA ALA A 56 2.21 1.61 -3.10
C ALA A 56 1.88 2.39 -1.82
N VAL A 57 1.54 1.68 -0.76
CA VAL A 57 1.11 2.28 0.50
C VAL A 57 1.93 1.77 1.68
N GLU A 58 2.44 2.71 2.48
CA GLU A 58 3.21 2.47 3.70
C GLU A 58 2.35 2.81 4.92
N PRO A 59 2.18 1.92 5.90
CA PRO A 59 1.74 2.34 7.22
C PRO A 59 2.88 3.07 7.93
N LEU A 60 2.53 4.06 8.75
CA LEU A 60 3.47 4.86 9.53
C LEU A 60 3.36 4.51 11.02
N ALA A 61 4.42 4.78 11.79
CA ALA A 61 4.46 4.50 13.22
C ALA A 61 3.41 5.30 14.02
N ASP A 62 2.97 6.44 13.50
CA ASP A 62 1.91 7.27 14.08
C ASP A 62 0.48 6.79 13.72
N GLY A 63 0.36 5.67 13.01
CA GLY A 63 -0.92 5.07 12.61
C GLY A 63 -1.50 5.61 11.30
N ARG A 64 -0.89 6.63 10.69
CA ARG A 64 -1.30 7.14 9.38
C ARG A 64 -0.74 6.26 8.25
N PHE A 65 -1.16 6.56 7.04
CA PHE A 65 -0.74 5.87 5.82
C PHE A 65 -0.13 6.86 4.85
N ARG A 66 0.95 6.47 4.18
CA ARG A 66 1.61 7.25 3.12
C ARG A 66 1.50 6.52 1.80
N VAL A 67 0.99 7.22 0.79
CA VAL A 67 0.90 6.71 -0.58
C VAL A 67 2.08 7.25 -1.38
N ARG A 68 2.84 6.36 -2.03
CA ARG A 68 4.01 6.71 -2.85
C ARG A 68 3.82 6.25 -4.28
N GLY A 69 4.38 7.01 -5.22
CA GLY A 69 4.39 6.60 -6.62
C GLY A 69 5.14 5.28 -6.84
N PRO A 70 4.95 4.59 -7.98
CA PRO A 70 5.49 3.24 -8.24
C PRO A 70 7.01 3.12 -8.08
N ARG A 71 7.75 4.22 -8.31
CA ARG A 71 9.22 4.28 -8.17
C ARG A 71 9.69 4.65 -6.75
N MET A 72 8.77 4.88 -5.82
CA MET A 72 9.01 5.36 -4.45
C MET A 72 9.69 6.73 -4.33
N THR A 73 9.91 7.43 -5.44
CA THR A 73 10.61 8.72 -5.46
C THR A 73 9.74 9.90 -5.04
N ASN A 74 8.41 9.78 -5.10
CA ASN A 74 7.47 10.85 -4.76
C ASN A 74 6.38 10.34 -3.80
N VAL A 75 5.90 11.25 -2.95
CA VAL A 75 4.72 11.06 -2.10
C VAL A 75 3.51 11.63 -2.84
N ILE A 76 2.46 10.83 -2.97
CA ILE A 76 1.17 11.23 -3.56
C ILE A 76 0.27 11.86 -2.49
N GLY A 77 0.32 11.33 -1.27
CA GLY A 77 -0.41 11.87 -0.13
C GLY A 77 -0.19 11.07 1.14
N GLU A 78 -0.66 11.62 2.26
CA GLU A 78 -0.80 10.92 3.53
C GLU A 78 -2.27 10.97 3.97
N THR A 79 -2.73 9.91 4.63
CA THR A 79 -4.14 9.73 5.01
C THR A 79 -4.26 9.07 6.37
N ASP A 80 -5.34 9.36 7.09
CA ASP A 80 -5.57 8.80 8.42
C ASP A 80 -6.22 7.40 8.41
N THR A 81 -6.68 6.93 7.25
CA THR A 81 -7.36 5.63 7.11
C THR A 81 -6.80 4.81 5.94
N ALA A 82 -6.87 3.49 6.06
CA ALA A 82 -6.44 2.58 5.01
C ALA A 82 -7.31 2.72 3.75
N GLU A 83 -8.61 2.91 3.93
CA GLU A 83 -9.58 3.11 2.86
C GLU A 83 -9.26 4.36 2.03
N ALA A 84 -8.95 5.48 2.69
CA ALA A 84 -8.56 6.71 1.99
C ALA A 84 -7.23 6.52 1.24
N ALA A 85 -6.27 5.83 1.84
CA ALA A 85 -5.00 5.51 1.19
C ALA A 85 -5.21 4.65 -0.07
N ILE A 86 -6.03 3.61 0.02
CA ILE A 86 -6.39 2.74 -1.10
C ILE A 86 -7.16 3.52 -2.17
N ALA A 87 -8.07 4.42 -1.80
CA ALA A 87 -8.77 5.27 -2.75
C ALA A 87 -7.80 6.14 -3.58
N LEU A 88 -6.73 6.65 -2.97
CA LEU A 88 -5.67 7.36 -3.71
C LEU A 88 -4.92 6.44 -4.69
N VAL A 89 -4.69 5.17 -4.35
CA VAL A 89 -4.11 4.18 -5.28
C VAL A 89 -5.05 3.95 -6.45
N VAL A 90 -6.34 3.73 -6.19
CA VAL A 90 -7.38 3.47 -7.20
C VAL A 90 -7.55 4.62 -8.17
N ALA A 91 -7.46 5.86 -7.67
CA ALA A 91 -7.51 7.08 -8.47
C ALA A 91 -6.36 7.19 -9.48
N GLN A 92 -5.27 6.44 -9.28
CA GLN A 92 -4.11 6.41 -10.18
C GLN A 92 -4.10 5.18 -11.12
N LEU A 93 -5.10 4.30 -11.03
CA LEU A 93 -5.23 3.17 -11.95
C LEU A 93 -5.67 3.66 -13.34
N PRO A 94 -5.15 3.07 -14.43
CA PRO A 94 -5.65 3.31 -15.78
C PRO A 94 -7.18 3.09 -15.86
N PRO A 95 -7.89 3.85 -16.70
CA PRO A 95 -9.30 3.56 -16.98
C PRO A 95 -9.46 2.13 -17.51
N ASP A 96 -10.65 1.55 -17.29
CA ASP A 96 -10.98 0.20 -17.75
C ASP A 96 -11.05 0.09 -19.28
#